data_AF-A0A1V3XE04-F1
#
_entry.id   AF-A0A1V3XE04-F1
#
_cell.length_a   1.000
_cell.length_b   1.000
_cell.length_c   1.000
_cell.angle_alpha   90.00
_cell.angle_beta   90.00
_cell.angle_gamma   90.00
#
_symmetry.space_group_name_H-M   'P 1'
#
loop_
_entity.id
_entity.type
_entity.pdbx_description
1 polymer ?
#
loop_
_entity_poly.entity_id
_entity_poly.type
_entity_poly.pdbx_seq_one_letter_code
_entity_poly.pdbx_strand_id
1 'polypeptide(L)'
;MQGPAYAGSGQTAVRAQVLSEPGRFHAHWVNQAAVTFASGDDATRFVQNSADKWKNCANRTVTVTNSKGETFRWSFTSLNGRPRISR
;
A
#
# COMPACT_ATOMS: atom_id res chain seq x y z
N MET A 1 2.72 8.95 -4.38
CA MET A 1 3.03 8.04 -3.26
C MET A 1 2.08 8.36 -2.11
N GLN A 2 1.60 7.38 -1.36
CA GLN A 2 0.65 7.59 -0.25
C GLN A 2 1.36 8.25 0.96
N GLY A 3 1.74 9.52 0.82
CA GLY A 3 2.48 10.29 1.83
C GLY A 3 1.88 10.18 3.23
N PRO A 4 0.56 10.34 3.43
CA PRO A 4 -0.07 10.20 4.73
C PRO A 4 0.06 8.81 5.37
N ALA A 5 0.20 7.75 4.58
CA ALA A 5 0.34 6.38 5.10
C ALA A 5 1.73 6.13 5.71
N TYR A 6 2.76 6.82 5.22
CA TYR A 6 4.15 6.71 5.67
C TYR A 6 4.60 7.88 6.56
N ALA A 7 3.79 8.93 6.70
CA ALA A 7 4.09 10.06 7.57
C ALA A 7 4.29 9.58 9.02
N GLY A 8 5.40 10.01 9.64
CA GLY A 8 5.76 9.60 11.01
C GLY A 8 6.25 8.16 11.16
N SER A 9 6.41 7.39 10.07
CA SER A 9 6.89 6.01 10.14
C SER A 9 8.39 5.84 10.37
N GLY A 10 9.18 6.91 10.17
CA GLY A 10 10.64 6.83 10.20
C GLY A 10 11.28 6.30 8.90
N GLN A 11 10.52 6.19 7.79
CA GLN A 11 11.11 5.88 6.49
C GLN A 11 12.17 6.93 6.09
N THR A 12 13.23 6.50 5.42
CA THR A 12 14.34 7.36 5.02
C THR A 12 14.47 7.50 3.50
N ALA A 13 14.05 6.50 2.75
CA ALA A 13 14.10 6.53 1.28
C ALA A 13 13.06 5.59 0.68
N VAL A 14 12.76 5.82 -0.60
CA VAL A 14 11.81 5.04 -1.36
C VAL A 14 12.23 4.98 -2.82
N ARG A 15 12.17 3.78 -3.39
CA ARG A 15 12.33 3.54 -4.82
C ARG A 15 11.09 2.85 -5.35
N ALA A 16 10.45 3.46 -6.35
CA ALA A 16 9.17 2.99 -6.88
C ALA A 16 9.17 2.92 -8.40
N GLN A 17 8.35 2.02 -8.94
CA GLN A 17 8.11 1.87 -10.37
C GLN A 17 6.65 1.54 -10.62
N VAL A 18 6.11 2.11 -11.68
CA VAL A 18 4.81 1.72 -12.26
C VAL A 18 5.06 1.06 -13.60
N LEU A 19 4.39 -0.06 -13.85
CA LEU A 19 4.51 -0.88 -15.05
C LEU A 19 3.10 -1.16 -15.61
N SER A 20 2.94 -1.04 -16.92
CA SER A 20 1.73 -1.39 -17.66
C SER A 20 2.07 -1.67 -19.12
N GLU A 21 1.20 -2.36 -19.86
CA GLU A 21 1.31 -2.39 -21.32
C GLU A 21 1.19 -0.98 -21.93
N PRO A 22 1.73 -0.75 -23.14
CA PRO A 22 1.53 0.49 -23.86
C PRO A 22 0.05 0.76 -24.19
N GLY A 23 -0.32 2.04 -24.27
CA GLY A 23 -1.67 2.47 -24.63
C GLY A 23 -2.56 2.84 -23.43
N ARG A 24 -3.75 3.36 -23.73
CA ARG A 24 -4.68 3.88 -22.70
C ARG A 24 -5.35 2.77 -21.89
N PHE A 25 -5.61 1.63 -22.53
CA PHE A 25 -6.29 0.49 -21.93
C PHE A 25 -5.30 -0.65 -21.81
N HIS A 26 -4.67 -0.76 -20.65
CA HIS A 26 -3.80 -1.87 -20.32
C HIS A 26 -4.62 -2.93 -19.56
N ALA A 27 -4.34 -4.20 -19.86
CA ALA A 27 -4.93 -5.31 -19.13
C ALA A 27 -4.32 -5.43 -17.73
N HIS A 28 -3.05 -5.02 -17.58
CA HIS A 28 -2.33 -5.14 -16.32
C HIS A 28 -1.73 -3.79 -15.91
N TRP A 29 -1.77 -3.56 -14.60
CA TRP A 29 -1.16 -2.39 -13.99
C TRP A 29 -0.50 -2.81 -12.68
N VAL A 30 0.79 -2.53 -12.55
CA VAL A 30 1.58 -2.88 -11.36
C VAL A 30 2.26 -1.63 -10.83
N ASN A 31 2.14 -1.42 -9.52
CA ASN A 31 2.93 -0.45 -8.79
C ASN A 31 3.73 -1.19 -7.71
N GLN A 32 5.05 -1.11 -7.82
CA GLN A 32 5.98 -1.75 -6.91
C GLN A 32 6.92 -0.71 -6.28
N ALA A 33 7.20 -0.87 -4.99
CA ALA A 33 8.08 0.02 -4.27
C ALA A 33 8.88 -0.74 -3.20
N ALA A 34 10.11 -0.28 -2.97
CA ALA A 34 10.93 -0.64 -1.82
C ALA A 34 11.13 0.60 -0.97
N VAL A 35 10.95 0.46 0.34
CA VAL A 35 11.05 1.56 1.32
C VAL A 35 12.11 1.21 2.35
N THR A 36 13.04 2.14 2.56
CA THR A 36 14.14 1.99 3.52
C THR A 36 13.72 2.56 4.87
N PHE A 37 14.07 1.82 5.93
CA PHE A 37 13.97 2.24 7.32
C PHE A 37 15.36 2.18 7.97
N ALA A 38 15.53 2.80 9.13
CA ALA A 38 16.80 2.79 9.86
C ALA A 38 17.20 1.38 10.34
N SER A 39 16.23 0.50 10.57
CA SER A 39 16.46 -0.88 11.02
C SER A 39 15.39 -1.85 10.48
N GLY A 40 15.69 -3.15 10.54
CA GLY A 40 14.72 -4.20 10.24
C GLY A 40 13.53 -4.21 11.21
N ASP A 41 13.75 -3.83 12.47
CA ASP A 41 12.69 -3.73 13.47
C ASP A 41 11.72 -2.59 13.17
N ASP A 42 12.21 -1.44 12.68
CA ASP A 42 11.36 -0.32 12.28
C ASP A 42 10.52 -0.68 11.03
N ALA A 43 11.12 -1.34 10.05
CA ALA A 43 10.40 -1.87 8.89
C ALA A 43 9.31 -2.88 9.31
N THR A 44 9.66 -3.79 10.22
CA THR A 44 8.72 -4.78 10.77
C THR A 44 7.54 -4.12 11.49
N ARG A 45 7.83 -3.12 12.33
CA ARG A 45 6.80 -2.34 13.05
C ARG A 45 5.87 -1.63 12.08
N PHE A 46 6.41 -1.06 11.00
CA PHE A 46 5.59 -0.42 9.97
C PHE A 46 4.65 -1.42 9.28
N VAL A 47 5.13 -2.62 8.96
CA VAL A 47 4.30 -3.68 8.36
C VAL A 47 3.21 -4.15 9.32
N GLN A 48 3.51 -4.33 10.60
CA GLN A 48 2.54 -4.71 11.63
C GLN A 48 1.44 -3.65 11.76
N ASN A 49 1.82 -2.37 11.90
CA ASN A 49 0.88 -1.26 11.97
C ASN A 49 0.00 -1.16 10.71
N SER A 50 0.56 -1.46 9.53
CA SER A 50 -0.18 -1.50 8.26
C SER A 50 -1.21 -2.64 8.26
N ALA A 51 -0.81 -3.84 8.69
CA ALA A 51 -1.71 -4.99 8.79
C ALA A 51 -2.88 -4.71 9.74
N ASP A 52 -2.64 -4.07 10.89
CA ASP A 52 -3.70 -3.70 11.83
C ASP A 52 -4.68 -2.68 11.24
N LYS A 53 -4.19 -1.69 10.49
CA LYS A 53 -5.06 -0.76 9.75
C LYS A 53 -5.89 -1.48 8.70
N TRP A 54 -5.30 -2.40 7.94
CA TRP A 54 -6.01 -3.14 6.90
C TRP A 54 -7.09 -4.07 7.45
N LYS A 55 -6.91 -4.63 8.66
CA LYS A 55 -7.96 -5.44 9.31
C LYS A 55 -9.26 -4.64 9.47
N ASN A 56 -9.16 -3.33 9.72
CA ASN A 56 -10.32 -2.44 9.83
C ASN A 56 -11.01 -2.17 8.49
N CYS A 57 -10.35 -2.49 7.36
CA CYS A 57 -10.90 -2.36 6.01
C CYS A 57 -11.44 -3.69 5.45
N ALA A 58 -11.10 -4.83 6.06
CA ALA A 58 -11.47 -6.15 5.55
C ALA A 58 -12.99 -6.33 5.47
N ASN A 59 -13.46 -6.98 4.40
CA ASN A 59 -14.89 -7.23 4.12
C ASN A 59 -15.77 -5.98 4.07
N ARG A 60 -15.20 -4.83 3.67
CA ARG A 60 -15.92 -3.55 3.56
C ARG A 60 -15.81 -2.97 2.16
N THR A 61 -16.85 -2.27 1.73
CA THR A 61 -16.79 -1.37 0.57
C THR A 61 -16.48 0.04 1.03
N VAL A 62 -15.43 0.64 0.47
CA VAL A 62 -15.06 2.03 0.71
C VAL A 62 -15.34 2.89 -0.52
N THR A 63 -15.64 4.16 -0.28
CA THR A 63 -15.73 5.17 -1.35
C THR A 63 -14.43 5.94 -1.41
N VAL A 64 -13.84 6.07 -2.60
CA VAL A 64 -12.59 6.80 -2.84
C VAL A 64 -12.84 7.85 -3.90
N THR A 65 -12.53 9.11 -3.58
CA THR A 65 -12.50 10.19 -4.56
C THR A 65 -11.04 10.49 -4.91
N ASN A 66 -10.68 10.43 -6.18
CA ASN A 66 -9.33 10.71 -6.63
C ASN A 66 -9.07 12.23 -6.73
N SER A 67 -7.83 12.62 -7.03
CA SER A 67 -7.45 14.04 -7.15
C SER A 67 -8.12 14.79 -8.30
N LYS A 68 -8.79 14.09 -9.21
CA LYS A 68 -9.59 14.67 -10.31
C LYS A 68 -11.07 14.84 -9.93
N GLY A 69 -11.46 14.48 -8.71
CA GLY A 69 -12.85 14.52 -8.25
C GLY A 69 -13.70 13.32 -8.67
N GLU A 70 -13.11 12.33 -9.36
CA GLU A 70 -13.83 11.11 -9.75
C GLU A 70 -13.97 10.19 -8.55
N THR A 71 -15.18 9.65 -8.35
CA THR A 71 -15.51 8.83 -7.18
C THR A 71 -15.74 7.37 -7.57
N PHE A 72 -15.13 6.47 -6.81
CA PHE A 72 -15.15 5.03 -7.03
C PHE A 72 -15.55 4.30 -5.76
N ARG A 73 -16.16 3.11 -5.90
CA ARG A 73 -16.43 2.20 -4.79
C ARG A 73 -15.54 0.96 -4.91
N TRP A 74 -14.78 0.67 -3.85
CA TRP A 74 -13.86 -0.46 -3.79
C TRP A 74 -14.28 -1.41 -2.69
N SER A 75 -14.55 -2.67 -3.05
CA SER A 75 -14.89 -3.73 -2.09
C SER A 75 -13.64 -4.53 -1.73
N PHE A 76 -13.28 -4.53 -0.45
CA PHE A 76 -12.21 -5.38 0.06
C PHE A 76 -12.77 -6.72 0.55
N THR A 77 -12.03 -7.78 0.26
CA THR A 77 -12.28 -9.10 0.84
C THR A 77 -11.53 -9.25 2.18
N SER A 78 -11.59 -10.45 2.77
CA SER A 78 -10.82 -10.81 3.95
C SER A 78 -9.32 -10.77 3.65
N LEU A 79 -8.52 -10.32 4.63
CA LEU A 79 -7.07 -10.35 4.50
C LEU A 79 -6.55 -11.78 4.38
N ASN A 80 -5.53 -11.96 3.54
CA ASN A 80 -4.83 -13.22 3.35
C ASN A 80 -3.31 -13.03 3.53
N GLY A 81 -2.58 -14.15 3.57
CA GLY A 81 -1.13 -14.16 3.76
C GLY A 81 -0.68 -14.04 5.21
N ARG A 82 0.61 -14.26 5.45
CA ARG A 82 1.27 -14.07 6.73
C ARG A 82 2.58 -13.32 6.48
N PRO A 83 2.81 -12.14 7.10
CA PRO A 83 4.08 -11.44 6.95
C PRO A 83 5.23 -12.36 7.35
N ARG A 84 6.11 -12.70 6.40
CA ARG A 84 7.34 -13.42 6.70
C ARG A 84 8.35 -12.39 7.22
N ILE A 85 8.39 -12.26 8.54
CA ILE A 85 9.34 -11.40 9.23
C ILE A 85 10.55 -12.28 9.56
N SER A 86 11.60 -12.23 8.73
CA SER A 86 12.89 -12.82 9.08
C SER A 86 13.66 -11.84 9.97
N ARG A 87 14.14 -12.31 11.13
CA ARG A 87 15.16 -11.61 11.92
C ARG A 87 16.53 -11.77 11.30
#